data_AF-A0A3N5I0E7-F1
#
_entry.id   AF-A0A3N5I0E7-F1
#
_cell.length_a   1.000
_cell.length_b   1.000
_cell.length_c   1.000
_cell.angle_alpha   90.00
_cell.angle_beta   90.00
_cell.angle_gamma   90.00
#
_symmetry.space_group_name_H-M   'P 1'
#
loop_
_entity.id
_entity.type
_entity.pdbx_description
1 polymer ?
#
loop_
_entity_poly.entity_id
_entity_poly.type
_entity_poly.pdbx_seq_one_letter_code
_entity_poly.pdbx_strand_id
1 'polypeptide(L)' 'MKKTRKHYTAEEKVAILRRHLLEQEPVSKLCDE' A
#
# COMPACT_ATOMS: atom_id res chain seq x y z
N MET A 1 22.15 2.66 -8.23
CA MET A 1 20.96 2.45 -9.10
C MET A 1 19.82 3.33 -8.58
N LYS A 2 19.19 4.17 -9.42
CA LYS A 2 17.99 4.91 -8.99
C LYS A 2 16.86 3.89 -8.79
N LYS A 3 16.38 3.72 -7.55
CA LYS A 3 15.16 2.93 -7.29
C LYS A 3 14.01 3.61 -8.04
N THR A 4 13.41 2.92 -8.99
CA THR A 4 12.18 3.37 -9.64
C THR A 4 11.06 3.39 -8.61
N ARG A 5 10.26 4.46 -8.59
CA ARG A 5 9.12 4.54 -7.67
C ARG A 5 8.02 3.61 -8.18
N LYS A 6 7.41 2.82 -7.29
CA LYS A 6 6.14 2.15 -7.59
C LYS A 6 5.08 3.26 -7.78
N HIS A 7 4.40 3.26 -8.93
CA HIS A 7 3.28 4.17 -9.20
C HIS A 7 1.99 3.38 -9.02
N TYR A 8 1.15 3.83 -8.08
CA TYR A 8 -0.15 3.23 -7.83
C TYR A 8 -1.25 4.05 -8.49
N THR A 9 -2.24 3.36 -9.05
CA THR A 9 -3.50 3.98 -9.50
C THR A 9 -4.29 4.49 -8.29
N ALA A 10 -5.37 5.24 -8.56
CA ALA A 10 -6.24 5.70 -7.48
C ALA A 10 -6.90 4.53 -6.75
N GLU A 11 -7.33 3.51 -7.49
CA GLU A 11 -7.98 2.30 -6.98
C GLU A 11 -7.05 1.49 -6.08
N GLU A 12 -5.79 1.31 -6.50
CA GLU A 12 -4.77 0.62 -5.71
C GLU A 12 -4.50 1.33 -4.39
N LYS A 13 -4.42 2.67 -4.41
CA LYS A 13 -4.25 3.46 -3.17
C LYS A 13 -5.43 3.28 -2.22
N VAL A 14 -6.66 3.30 -2.73
CA VAL A 14 -7.85 3.08 -1.92
C VAL A 14 -7.87 1.67 -1.33
N ALA A 15 -7.46 0.66 -2.09
CA ALA A 15 -7.39 -0.72 -1.61
C ALA A 15 -6.40 -0.86 -0.44
N ILE A 16 -5.20 -0.27 -0.56
CA ILE A 16 -4.19 -0.25 0.51
C ILE A 16 -4.76 0.44 1.77
N LEU A 17 -5.39 1.60 1.61
CA LEU A 17 -5.97 2.35 2.73
C LEU A 17 -7.09 1.56 3.42
N ARG A 18 -7.93 0.83 2.68
CA ARG A 18 -8.99 -0.01 3.27
C ARG A 18 -8.43 -1.15 4.11
N ARG A 19 -7.40 -1.85 3.63
CA ARG A 19 -6.74 -2.92 4.39
C ARG A 19 -6.18 -2.41 5.72
N HIS A 20 -5.52 -1.25 5.70
CA HIS A 20 -4.98 -0.70 6.93
C HIS A 20 -6.07 -0.16 7.87
N LEU A 21 -6.98 0.67 7.37
CA LEU A 21 -7.90 1.45 8.23
C LEU A 21 -9.16 0.69 8.64
N LEU A 22 -9.62 -0.28 7.83
CA LEU A 22 -10.83 -1.05 8.11
C LEU A 22 -10.48 -2.44 8.64
N GLU A 23 -9.59 -3.15 7.95
CA GLU A 23 -9.16 -4.50 8.36
C GLU A 23 -8.08 -4.47 9.45
N GLN A 24 -7.61 -3.28 9.84
CA GLN A 24 -6.57 -3.07 10.86
C GLN A 24 -5.27 -3.83 10.55
N GLU A 25 -4.98 -4.07 9.28
CA GLU A 25 -3.76 -4.75 8.87
C GLU A 25 -2.54 -3.87 9.20
N PRO A 26 -1.49 -4.40 9.87
CA PRO A 26 -0.32 -3.60 10.20
C PRO A 26 0.35 -3.03 8.94
N VAL A 27 0.73 -1.75 8.99
CA VAL A 27 1.38 -1.07 7.85
C VAL A 27 2.67 -1.78 7.43
N SER A 28 3.43 -2.33 8.38
CA SER A 28 4.65 -3.10 8.09
C SER A 28 4.37 -4.25 7.13
N LYS A 29 3.29 -5.00 7.36
CA LYS A 29 2.90 -6.12 6.52
C LYS A 29 2.52 -5.67 5.10
N LEU A 30 1.83 -4.53 4.96
CA LEU A 30 1.47 -3.96 3.66
C LEU A 30 2.69 -3.43 2.88
N CYS A 31 3.73 -2.97 3.56
CA CYS A 31 4.92 -2.41 2.92
C CYS A 31 5.96 -3.47 2.50
N ASP A 32 5.87 -4.69 3.03
CA ASP A 32 6.75 -5.81 2.68
C ASP A 32 6.36 -6.48 1.34
N GLU A 33 5.16 -6.20 0.81
CA GLU A 33 4.62 -6.66 -0.50
C GLU A 33 5.10 -5.79 -1.70
#